data_AF-A0A534EIM0-F1
#
_entry.id   AF-A0A534EIM0-F1
#
_cell.length_a   1.000
_cell.length_b   1.000
_cell.length_c   1.000
_cell.angle_alpha   90.00
_cell.angle_beta   90.00
_cell.angle_gamma   90.00
#
_symmetry.space_group_name_H-M   'P 1'
#
loop_
_entity.id
_entity.type
_entity.pdbx_description
1 polymer ?
#
loop_
_entity_poly.entity_id
_entity_poly.type
_entity_poly.pdbx_seq_one_letter_code
_entity_poly.pdbx_strand_id
1 'polypeptide(L)'
;MERLFSKRTVLIALLALGWSGVVLAAQPKAQAPDPHALGMTEAVLDYCAKADPKGAAKVRARLKQLVQGASRETLAKVRKSDEYRNARSSMGDFVAKVDERNASRVCSGPLAAGK
;
A
#
# COMPACT_ATOMS: atom_id res chain seq x y z
N MET A 1 65.45 17.40 -22.70
CA MET A 1 64.95 18.07 -21.48
C MET A 1 63.88 19.08 -21.93
N GLU A 2 62.65 18.69 -22.26
CA GLU A 2 61.64 18.13 -21.35
C GLU A 2 61.71 18.90 -20.01
N ARG A 3 60.74 19.70 -19.54
CA ARG A 3 59.30 19.49 -19.45
C ARG A 3 58.61 20.85 -19.20
N LEU A 4 58.22 21.57 -20.24
CA LEU A 4 57.24 22.67 -20.15
C LEU A 4 55.77 22.17 -20.26
N PHE A 5 55.60 20.87 -20.51
CA PHE A 5 54.31 20.17 -20.53
C PHE A 5 53.98 19.58 -19.15
N SER A 6 53.62 20.40 -18.17
CA SER A 6 53.20 19.84 -16.87
C SER A 6 52.07 20.58 -16.14
N LYS A 7 51.68 21.79 -16.57
CA LYS A 7 50.65 22.56 -15.84
C LYS A 7 49.30 22.70 -16.55
N ARG A 8 49.22 22.48 -17.88
CA ARG A 8 47.96 22.61 -18.63
C ARG A 8 47.09 21.35 -18.62
N THR A 9 47.69 20.17 -18.42
CA THR A 9 46.96 18.90 -18.43
C THR A 9 46.23 18.60 -17.11
N VAL A 10 46.59 19.29 -16.02
CA VAL A 10 45.96 19.08 -14.70
C VAL A 10 44.60 19.78 -14.60
N LEU A 11 44.38 20.87 -15.34
CA LEU A 11 43.11 21.62 -15.28
C LEU A 11 41.97 20.97 -16.08
N ILE A 12 42.27 20.03 -16.99
CA ILE A 12 41.22 19.34 -17.77
C ILE A 12 40.66 18.13 -17.00
N ALA A 13 41.37 17.62 -15.99
CA ALA A 13 40.90 16.49 -15.19
C ALA A 13 39.84 16.84 -14.13
N LEU A 14 39.65 18.13 -13.80
CA LEU A 14 38.71 18.55 -12.74
C LEU A 14 37.29 18.89 -13.23
N LEU A 15 37.02 18.87 -14.54
CA LEU A 15 35.69 19.13 -15.08
C LEU A 15 34.86 17.85 -15.33
N ALA A 16 35.41 16.66 -15.10
CA ALA A 16 34.71 15.39 -15.35
C ALA A 16 33.91 14.83 -14.15
N LEU A 17 33.85 15.54 -13.01
CA LEU A 17 33.17 15.08 -11.79
C LEU A 17 31.86 15.82 -11.48
N GLY A 18 31.44 16.75 -12.35
CA GLY A 18 30.33 17.66 -12.10
C GLY A 18 29.05 17.35 -12.86
N TRP A 19 28.74 16.07 -13.14
CA TRP A 19 27.42 15.71 -13.64
C TRP A 19 27.08 14.26 -13.28
N SER A 20 27.21 13.91 -12.01
CA SER A 20 26.37 12.84 -11.46
C SER A 20 24.94 13.38 -11.44
N GLY A 21 24.32 13.42 -12.63
CA GLY A 21 22.89 13.55 -12.76
C GLY A 21 22.30 12.51 -11.82
N VAL A 22 21.58 12.98 -10.82
CA VAL A 22 20.77 12.13 -9.96
C VAL A 22 19.82 11.43 -10.92
N VAL A 23 20.17 10.19 -11.30
CA VAL A 23 19.23 9.28 -11.90
C VAL A 23 18.22 9.05 -10.78
N LEU A 24 17.16 9.84 -10.82
CA LEU A 24 15.99 9.64 -10.00
C LEU A 24 15.46 8.28 -10.43
N ALA A 25 15.92 7.23 -9.73
CA ALA A 25 15.50 5.87 -9.97
C ALA A 25 13.98 5.90 -9.95
N ALA A 26 13.37 5.69 -11.12
CA ALA A 26 11.93 5.56 -11.23
C ALA A 26 11.58 4.36 -10.35
N GLN A 27 11.13 4.63 -9.13
CA GLN A 27 10.66 3.56 -8.26
C GLN A 27 9.56 2.87 -9.05
N PRO A 28 9.59 1.52 -9.16
CA PRO A 28 8.47 0.81 -9.76
C PRO A 28 7.24 1.31 -9.03
N LYS A 29 6.32 1.98 -9.75
CA LYS A 29 5.08 2.47 -9.17
C LYS A 29 4.43 1.22 -8.58
N ALA A 30 4.46 1.09 -7.25
CA ALA A 30 3.79 0.00 -6.58
C ALA A 30 2.37 -0.03 -7.12
N GLN A 31 1.99 -1.16 -7.70
CA GLN A 31 0.75 -1.26 -8.44
C GLN A 31 -0.39 -0.91 -7.48
N ALA A 32 -1.22 0.05 -7.88
CA ALA A 32 -2.34 0.45 -7.06
C ALA A 32 -3.25 -0.78 -6.83
N PRO A 33 -3.74 -1.00 -5.59
CA PRO A 33 -4.73 -2.03 -5.36
C PRO A 33 -5.95 -1.81 -6.25
N ASP A 34 -6.55 -2.91 -6.70
CA ASP A 34 -7.83 -2.87 -7.38
C ASP A 34 -8.89 -2.18 -6.49
N PRO A 35 -9.55 -1.10 -6.95
CA PRO A 35 -10.46 -0.33 -6.11
C PRO A 35 -11.65 -1.14 -5.60
N HIS A 36 -12.23 -1.97 -6.46
CA HIS A 36 -13.39 -2.79 -6.13
C HIS A 36 -13.03 -3.84 -5.06
N ALA A 37 -11.99 -4.64 -5.30
CA ALA A 37 -11.53 -5.67 -4.38
C ALA A 37 -11.09 -5.08 -3.03
N LEU A 38 -10.41 -3.92 -3.05
CA LEU A 38 -10.06 -3.21 -1.82
C LEU A 38 -11.36 -2.83 -1.09
N GLY A 39 -12.30 -2.16 -1.74
CA GLY A 39 -13.56 -1.73 -1.13
C GLY A 39 -14.35 -2.87 -0.47
N MET A 40 -14.53 -3.98 -1.18
CA MET A 40 -15.20 -5.18 -0.66
C MET A 40 -14.48 -5.72 0.59
N THR A 41 -13.16 -5.90 0.51
CA THR A 41 -12.38 -6.53 1.57
C THR A 41 -12.33 -5.64 2.82
N GLU A 42 -12.15 -4.34 2.62
CA GLU A 42 -12.08 -3.35 3.69
C GLU A 42 -13.43 -3.23 4.43
N ALA A 43 -14.57 -3.42 3.74
CA ALA A 43 -15.89 -3.52 4.37
C ALA A 43 -16.05 -4.77 5.26
N VAL A 44 -15.68 -5.95 4.74
CA VAL A 44 -15.77 -7.22 5.48
C VAL A 44 -14.90 -7.20 6.73
N LEU A 45 -13.65 -6.75 6.59
CA LEU A 45 -12.72 -6.70 7.72
C LEU A 45 -13.17 -5.70 8.78
N ASP A 46 -13.69 -4.53 8.41
CA ASP A 46 -14.23 -3.59 9.40
C ASP A 46 -15.48 -4.11 10.10
N TYR A 47 -16.34 -4.85 9.40
CA TYR A 47 -17.46 -5.56 10.02
C TYR A 47 -16.95 -6.62 11.02
N CYS A 48 -15.99 -7.45 10.63
CA CYS A 48 -15.45 -8.49 11.50
C CYS A 48 -14.72 -7.94 12.73
N ALA A 49 -14.04 -6.78 12.61
CA ALA A 49 -13.45 -6.12 13.76
C ALA A 49 -14.48 -5.62 14.79
N LYS A 50 -15.73 -5.37 14.36
CA LYS A 50 -16.85 -5.02 15.25
C LYS A 50 -17.52 -6.27 15.83
N ALA A 51 -17.74 -7.29 14.99
CA ALA A 51 -18.43 -8.53 15.37
C ALA A 51 -17.59 -9.45 16.29
N ASP A 52 -16.26 -9.41 16.18
CA ASP A 52 -15.35 -10.10 17.10
C ASP A 52 -14.29 -9.13 17.66
N PRO A 53 -14.59 -8.45 18.78
CA PRO A 53 -13.64 -7.56 19.43
C PRO A 53 -12.34 -8.25 19.86
N LYS A 54 -12.37 -9.57 20.15
CA LYS A 54 -11.17 -10.32 20.57
C LYS A 54 -10.19 -10.50 19.39
N GLY A 55 -10.71 -10.68 18.17
CA GLY A 55 -9.95 -10.78 16.93
C GLY A 55 -9.64 -9.44 16.25
N ALA A 56 -10.23 -8.32 16.70
CA ALA A 56 -10.15 -7.02 16.02
C ALA A 56 -8.71 -6.53 15.74
N ALA A 57 -7.78 -6.73 16.68
CA ALA A 57 -6.37 -6.35 16.48
C ALA A 57 -5.73 -7.11 15.31
N LYS A 58 -6.06 -8.40 15.17
CA LYS A 58 -5.54 -9.26 14.11
C LYS A 58 -6.15 -8.93 12.76
N VAL A 59 -7.44 -8.65 12.72
CA VAL A 59 -8.13 -8.15 11.52
C VAL A 59 -7.52 -6.82 11.05
N ARG A 60 -7.25 -5.88 11.95
CA ARG A 60 -6.55 -4.62 11.62
C ARG A 60 -5.12 -4.85 11.13
N ALA A 61 -4.42 -5.86 11.64
CA ALA A 61 -3.10 -6.23 11.13
C ALA A 61 -3.17 -6.77 9.70
N ARG A 62 -4.17 -7.61 9.37
CA ARG A 62 -4.43 -8.08 8.00
C ARG A 62 -4.72 -6.93 7.05
N LEU A 63 -5.51 -5.95 7.49
CA LEU A 63 -5.77 -4.74 6.71
C LEU A 63 -4.49 -3.99 6.34
N LYS A 64 -3.58 -3.83 7.30
CA LYS A 64 -2.27 -3.20 7.05
C LYS A 64 -1.42 -4.01 6.07
N GLN A 65 -1.44 -5.33 6.17
CA GLN A 65 -0.72 -6.22 5.24
C GLN A 65 -1.28 -6.11 3.81
N LEU A 66 -2.60 -6.04 3.67
CA LEU A 66 -3.26 -5.98 2.36
C LEU A 66 -2.88 -4.72 1.56
N VAL A 67 -2.63 -3.61 2.27
CA VAL A 67 -2.20 -2.35 1.66
C VAL A 67 -0.68 -2.14 1.73
N GLN A 68 0.07 -3.14 2.20
CA GLN A 68 1.52 -3.06 2.32
C GLN A 68 2.14 -2.93 0.93
N GLY A 69 2.97 -1.91 0.74
CA GLY A 69 3.62 -1.61 -0.53
C GLY A 69 2.95 -0.51 -1.34
N ALA A 70 1.66 -0.22 -1.13
CA ALA A 70 1.02 0.93 -1.74
C ALA A 70 1.38 2.22 -1.00
N SER A 71 1.69 3.29 -1.74
CA SER A 71 1.95 4.60 -1.13
C SER A 71 0.66 5.16 -0.50
N ARG A 72 0.82 6.04 0.49
CA ARG A 72 -0.32 6.73 1.12
C ARG A 72 -1.15 7.51 0.09
N GLU A 73 -0.49 8.13 -0.88
CA GLU A 73 -1.15 8.88 -1.97
C GLU A 73 -1.95 7.94 -2.88
N THR A 74 -1.35 6.81 -3.31
CA THR A 74 -2.03 5.81 -4.14
C THR A 74 -3.27 5.26 -3.42
N LEU A 75 -3.15 4.89 -2.14
CA LEU A 75 -4.29 4.43 -1.35
C LEU A 75 -5.37 5.50 -1.20
N ALA A 76 -4.97 6.76 -0.97
CA ALA A 76 -5.93 7.85 -0.90
C ALA A 76 -6.67 8.05 -2.22
N LYS A 77 -5.98 7.92 -3.37
CA LYS A 77 -6.59 8.01 -4.70
C LYS A 77 -7.57 6.86 -4.95
N VAL A 78 -7.17 5.62 -4.64
CA VAL A 78 -8.05 4.44 -4.76
C VAL A 78 -9.30 4.60 -3.90
N ARG A 79 -9.15 5.00 -2.63
CA ARG A 79 -10.28 5.20 -1.70
C ARG A 79 -11.19 6.37 -2.08
N LYS A 80 -10.71 7.30 -2.90
CA LYS A 80 -11.50 8.40 -3.48
C LYS A 80 -12.24 8.02 -4.77
N SER A 81 -12.04 6.83 -5.32
CA SER A 81 -12.77 6.39 -6.51
C SER A 81 -14.22 6.01 -6.18
N ASP A 82 -15.12 6.18 -7.15
CA ASP A 82 -16.51 5.69 -7.04
C ASP A 82 -16.56 4.17 -6.92
N GLU A 83 -15.71 3.47 -7.67
CA GLU A 83 -15.64 2.00 -7.67
C GLU A 83 -15.35 1.44 -6.28
N TYR A 84 -14.34 1.98 -5.59
CA TYR A 84 -14.06 1.61 -4.20
C TYR A 84 -15.25 1.92 -3.28
N ARG A 85 -15.84 3.11 -3.38
CA ARG A 85 -16.94 3.53 -2.50
C ARG A 85 -18.18 2.65 -2.69
N ASN A 86 -18.54 2.37 -3.92
CA ASN A 86 -19.70 1.56 -4.27
C ASN A 86 -19.50 0.12 -3.82
N ALA A 87 -18.33 -0.46 -4.08
CA ALA A 87 -17.98 -1.81 -3.62
C ALA A 87 -18.02 -1.90 -2.09
N ARG A 88 -17.41 -0.93 -1.41
CA ARG A 88 -17.38 -0.86 0.05
C ARG A 88 -18.76 -0.69 0.67
N SER A 89 -19.61 0.18 0.11
CA SER A 89 -20.98 0.38 0.58
C SER A 89 -21.81 -0.89 0.35
N SER A 90 -21.79 -1.44 -0.87
CA SER A 90 -22.54 -2.64 -1.23
C SER A 90 -22.20 -3.83 -0.33
N MET A 91 -20.90 -4.08 -0.10
CA MET A 91 -20.49 -5.13 0.81
C MET A 91 -20.82 -4.82 2.26
N GLY A 92 -20.71 -3.55 2.69
CA GLY A 92 -21.13 -3.10 4.01
C GLY A 92 -22.61 -3.39 4.27
N ASP A 93 -23.47 -3.08 3.31
CA ASP A 93 -24.91 -3.33 3.37
C ASP A 93 -25.23 -4.84 3.33
N PHE A 94 -24.43 -5.63 2.62
CA PHE A 94 -24.55 -7.08 2.60
C PHE A 94 -24.19 -7.69 3.97
N VAL A 95 -23.02 -7.38 4.53
CA VAL A 95 -22.58 -7.95 5.81
C VAL A 95 -23.42 -7.46 6.99
N ALA A 96 -24.00 -6.27 6.91
CA ALA A 96 -24.93 -5.76 7.93
C ALA A 96 -26.20 -6.60 8.08
N LYS A 97 -26.56 -7.40 7.06
CA LYS A 97 -27.72 -8.31 7.10
C LYS A 97 -27.41 -9.65 7.78
N VAL A 98 -26.14 -9.93 8.08
CA VAL A 98 -25.73 -11.13 8.81
C VAL A 98 -26.01 -10.92 10.30
N ASP A 99 -26.76 -11.83 10.92
CA ASP A 99 -27.04 -11.76 12.35
C ASP A 99 -25.76 -11.94 13.19
N GLU A 100 -25.74 -11.32 14.37
CA GLU A 100 -24.57 -11.24 15.23
C GLU A 100 -23.99 -12.60 15.64
N ARG A 101 -24.84 -13.61 15.84
CA ARG A 101 -24.39 -14.98 16.18
C ARG A 101 -23.67 -15.64 15.02
N ASN A 102 -24.15 -15.45 13.80
CA ASN A 102 -23.45 -15.92 12.60
C ASN A 102 -22.20 -15.07 12.29
N ALA A 103 -22.24 -13.77 12.56
CA ALA A 103 -21.14 -12.85 12.37
C ALA A 103 -19.89 -13.26 13.17
N SER A 104 -20.05 -13.46 14.48
CA SER A 104 -18.95 -13.85 15.35
C SER A 104 -18.31 -15.17 14.90
N ARG A 105 -19.12 -16.18 14.54
CA ARG A 105 -18.62 -17.47 14.03
C ARG A 105 -17.80 -17.33 12.74
N VAL A 106 -18.30 -16.56 11.77
CA VAL A 106 -17.61 -16.36 10.48
C VAL A 106 -16.34 -15.52 10.66
N CYS A 107 -16.42 -14.47 11.45
CA CYS A 107 -15.32 -13.54 11.68
C CYS A 107 -14.22 -14.12 12.58
N SER A 108 -14.55 -15.07 13.47
CA SER A 108 -13.59 -15.83 14.28
C SER A 108 -12.83 -16.91 13.47
N GLY A 109 -13.22 -17.15 12.21
CA GLY A 109 -12.62 -18.12 11.29
C GLY A 109 -11.26 -17.68 10.71
N PRO A 110 -10.81 -18.20 9.56
CA PRO A 110 -9.49 -17.91 8.96
C PRO A 110 -9.15 -16.42 8.78
N LEU A 111 -10.17 -15.56 8.75
CA LEU A 111 -10.05 -14.09 8.74
C LEU A 111 -9.45 -13.55 10.06
N ALA A 112 -9.80 -14.14 11.21
CA ALA A 112 -9.17 -13.92 12.51
C ALA A 112 -8.09 -14.96 12.85
N ALA A 113 -8.03 -16.11 12.19
CA ALA A 113 -7.07 -17.18 12.43
C ALA A 113 -5.96 -17.21 11.35
N GLY A 114 -5.03 -16.26 11.41
CA GLY A 114 -3.69 -16.46 10.87
C GLY A 114 -2.93 -17.53 11.66
N LYS A 115 -2.37 -18.51 10.95
CA LYS A 115 -1.13 -19.18 11.37
C LYS A 115 -0.02 -18.15 11.47
#